data_AF-A0A1G7JU47-F1
#
_entry.id   AF-A0A1G7JU47-F1
#
_cell.length_a   1.000
_cell.length_b   1.000
_cell.length_c   1.000
_cell.angle_alpha   90.00
_cell.angle_beta   90.00
_cell.angle_gamma   90.00
#
_symmetry.space_group_name_H-M   'P 1'
#
loop_
_entity.id
_entity.type
_entity.pdbx_description
1 polymer ?
#
loop_
_entity_poly.entity_id
_entity_poly.type
_entity_poly.pdbx_seq_one_letter_code
_entity_poly.pdbx_strand_id
1 'polypeptide(L)'
;MRKQWENLAVGAYYWVPCAEIMMPAPDGRIYYIPVFDHLHADPQFGFPDQHYHIDGRFEMDPRMKHQFNLNDGHTAAVIVPDVTSAYSFLSIAIQKIKCERLKTGLAIPQNPTEKQQSKIDLYENWYEGFIGKSCSGNKCPHFGTTMLEANGFLVCPMHKLTADPETLKVVARPAIAKEQTAKPRECSESSANV
;
A
#
# COMPACT_ATOMS: atom_id res chain seq x y z
N MET A 1 14.40 8.11 -15.41
CA MET A 1 14.47 6.90 -14.55
C MET A 1 13.13 6.17 -14.57
N ARG A 2 12.80 5.37 -15.61
CA ARG A 2 11.40 4.92 -15.87
C ARG A 2 11.14 3.40 -15.94
N LYS A 3 12.08 2.50 -15.61
CA LYS A 3 11.88 1.03 -15.74
C LYS A 3 12.09 0.19 -14.49
N GLN A 4 12.34 0.79 -13.33
CA GLN A 4 12.81 0.03 -12.16
C GLN A 4 11.73 -0.85 -11.50
N TRP A 5 10.45 -0.61 -11.82
CA TRP A 5 9.32 -1.26 -11.17
C TRP A 5 8.72 -2.44 -11.93
N GLU A 6 9.07 -2.63 -13.20
CA GLU A 6 8.49 -3.67 -14.08
C GLU A 6 9.05 -5.07 -13.80
N ASN A 7 10.16 -5.17 -13.04
CA ASN A 7 10.86 -6.43 -12.78
C ASN A 7 11.25 -6.58 -11.31
N LEU A 8 10.36 -6.19 -10.38
CA LEU A 8 10.62 -6.45 -8.96
C LEU A 8 10.65 -7.96 -8.71
N ALA A 9 11.70 -8.39 -8.02
CA ALA A 9 11.90 -9.75 -7.57
C ALA A 9 12.09 -9.76 -6.05
N VAL A 10 11.33 -10.63 -5.37
CA VAL A 10 11.46 -10.83 -3.92
C VAL A 10 12.89 -11.28 -3.58
N GLY A 11 13.47 -10.65 -2.57
CA GLY A 11 14.84 -10.89 -2.13
C GLY A 11 15.90 -10.01 -2.78
N ALA A 12 15.61 -9.37 -3.90
CA ALA A 12 16.53 -8.46 -4.58
C ALA A 12 16.49 -7.04 -3.99
N TYR A 13 17.55 -6.26 -4.24
CA TYR A 13 17.70 -4.89 -3.72
C TYR A 13 17.52 -3.85 -4.83
N TYR A 14 16.81 -2.77 -4.51
CA TYR A 14 16.49 -1.70 -5.45
C TYR A 14 16.78 -0.33 -4.82
N TRP A 15 17.05 0.66 -5.66
CA TRP A 15 17.11 2.06 -5.21
C TRP A 15 15.69 2.61 -5.17
N VAL A 16 15.21 2.93 -3.99
CA VAL A 16 13.80 3.24 -3.69
C VAL A 16 13.73 4.61 -3.02
N PRO A 17 12.82 5.50 -3.45
CA PRO A 17 12.54 6.72 -2.72
C PRO A 17 11.93 6.41 -1.36
N CYS A 18 12.50 7.03 -0.33
CA CYS A 18 12.09 6.83 1.05
C CYS A 18 11.86 8.18 1.70
N ALA A 19 10.79 8.28 2.49
CA ALA A 19 10.64 9.37 3.43
C ALA A 19 11.65 9.18 4.57
N GLU A 20 12.54 10.16 4.70
CA GLU A 20 13.45 10.27 5.84
C GLU A 20 12.70 10.95 6.99
N ILE A 21 12.44 10.21 8.06
CA ILE A 21 11.69 10.72 9.22
C ILE A 21 12.51 10.54 10.50
N MET A 22 12.46 11.52 11.38
CA MET A 22 13.05 11.46 12.71
C MET A 22 11.95 11.28 13.75
N MET A 23 12.06 10.25 14.58
CA MET A 23 11.11 10.04 15.67
C MET A 23 11.38 11.03 16.81
N PRO A 24 10.35 11.53 17.52
CA PRO A 24 10.52 12.44 18.63
C PRO A 24 11.35 11.81 19.77
N ALA A 25 11.88 12.67 20.65
CA ALA A 25 12.58 12.21 21.84
C ALA A 25 11.66 11.32 22.72
N PRO A 26 12.22 10.29 23.40
CA PRO A 26 13.65 10.00 23.53
C PRO A 26 14.23 9.15 22.40
N ASP A 27 13.45 8.74 21.40
CA ASP A 27 13.95 7.86 20.33
C ASP A 27 15.01 8.56 19.48
N GLY A 28 14.68 9.72 18.90
CA GLY A 28 15.62 10.56 18.14
C GLY A 28 16.24 9.89 16.90
N ARG A 29 15.85 8.65 16.59
CA ARG A 29 16.38 7.88 15.46
C ARG A 29 15.76 8.35 14.16
N ILE A 30 16.57 8.31 13.11
CA ILE A 30 16.15 8.51 11.72
C ILE A 30 15.76 7.14 11.14
N TYR A 31 14.59 7.09 10.52
CA TYR A 31 14.12 5.94 9.76
C TYR A 31 13.88 6.34 8.31
N TYR A 32 14.05 5.37 7.41
CA TYR A 32 13.77 5.53 5.99
C TYR A 32 12.57 4.67 5.63
N ILE A 33 11.45 5.30 5.31
CA ILE A 33 10.19 4.63 5.02
C ILE A 33 10.01 4.60 3.50
N PRO A 34 10.00 3.43 2.84
CA PRO A 34 9.73 3.34 1.41
C PRO A 34 8.40 4.00 1.05
N VAL A 35 8.40 4.86 0.03
CA VAL A 35 7.20 5.59 -0.42
C VAL A 35 7.09 5.63 -1.94
N PHE A 36 5.88 5.88 -2.44
CA PHE A 36 5.70 6.39 -3.80
C PHE A 36 6.04 7.88 -3.78
N ASP A 37 7.04 8.30 -4.55
CA ASP A 37 7.49 9.70 -4.68
C ASP A 37 6.48 10.53 -5.50
N HIS A 38 5.31 10.74 -4.90
CA HIS A 38 4.19 11.48 -5.44
C HIS A 38 3.44 12.17 -4.30
N LEU A 39 3.87 13.38 -3.95
CA LEU A 39 3.19 14.19 -2.93
C LEU A 39 1.85 14.70 -3.47
N HIS A 40 0.76 14.37 -2.77
CA HIS A 40 -0.60 14.79 -3.15
C HIS A 40 -1.52 14.81 -1.94
N ALA A 41 -2.75 15.28 -2.13
CA ALA A 41 -3.81 15.24 -1.13
C ALA A 41 -5.02 14.49 -1.69
N ASP A 42 -5.84 13.94 -0.80
CA ASP A 42 -7.05 13.20 -1.16
C ASP A 42 -8.29 13.77 -0.44
N PRO A 43 -8.67 15.03 -0.74
CA PRO A 43 -9.84 15.65 -0.11
C PRO A 43 -11.14 14.86 -0.36
N GLN A 44 -11.24 14.12 -1.46
CA GLN A 44 -12.35 13.22 -1.75
C GLN A 44 -12.55 12.09 -0.72
N PHE A 45 -11.50 11.73 0.03
CA PHE A 45 -11.55 10.75 1.11
C PHE A 45 -11.64 11.40 2.50
N GLY A 46 -11.86 12.72 2.55
CA GLY A 46 -11.79 13.50 3.79
C GLY A 46 -10.36 13.60 4.35
N PHE A 47 -9.34 13.52 3.49
CA PHE A 47 -7.93 13.64 3.86
C PHE A 47 -7.27 14.79 3.07
N PRO A 48 -7.43 16.05 3.49
CA PRO A 48 -7.00 17.22 2.73
C PRO A 48 -5.49 17.47 2.82
N ASP A 49 -4.79 16.83 3.74
CA ASP A 49 -3.36 17.07 3.98
C ASP A 49 -2.50 16.42 2.90
N GLN A 50 -1.43 17.11 2.48
CA GLN A 50 -0.48 16.55 1.53
C GLN A 50 0.30 15.41 2.15
N HIS A 51 0.44 14.30 1.42
CA HIS A 51 1.06 13.10 1.92
C HIS A 51 1.69 12.23 0.83
N TYR A 52 2.57 11.34 1.27
CA TYR A 52 3.12 10.24 0.48
C TYR A 52 2.49 8.91 0.90
N HIS A 53 2.22 8.05 -0.07
CA HIS A 53 1.79 6.67 0.20
C HIS A 53 3.01 5.78 0.46
N ILE A 54 2.90 4.93 1.46
CA ILE A 54 3.94 3.95 1.81
C ILE A 54 3.97 2.83 0.76
N ASP A 55 5.16 2.47 0.29
CA ASP A 55 5.37 1.32 -0.57
C ASP A 55 5.73 0.07 0.26
N GLY A 56 4.71 -0.70 0.63
CA GLY A 56 4.86 -1.89 1.48
C GLY A 56 5.58 -3.08 0.84
N ARG A 57 6.06 -2.97 -0.40
CA ARG A 57 6.87 -4.02 -1.06
C ARG A 57 8.24 -4.18 -0.43
N PHE A 58 8.77 -3.11 0.14
CA PHE A 58 10.17 -3.02 0.58
C PHE A 58 10.33 -3.23 2.08
N GLU A 59 11.52 -3.71 2.45
CA GLU A 59 11.93 -3.89 3.84
C GLU A 59 11.82 -2.57 4.61
N MET A 60 11.33 -2.68 5.84
CA MET A 60 11.11 -1.58 6.75
C MET A 60 11.38 -2.07 8.17
N ASP A 61 11.92 -1.20 9.01
CA ASP A 61 12.16 -1.48 10.43
C ASP A 61 10.88 -2.02 11.11
N PRO A 62 10.95 -3.11 11.89
CA PRO A 62 9.78 -3.72 12.53
C PRO A 62 8.94 -2.74 13.37
N ARG A 63 9.58 -1.78 14.04
CA ARG A 63 8.88 -0.75 14.80
C ARG A 63 8.07 0.16 13.89
N MET A 64 8.62 0.53 12.73
CA MET A 64 7.93 1.36 11.75
C MET A 64 6.80 0.58 11.06
N LYS A 65 6.99 -0.71 10.78
CA LYS A 65 5.90 -1.59 10.30
C LYS A 65 4.73 -1.58 11.28
N HIS A 66 5.00 -1.66 12.58
CA HIS A 66 3.98 -1.56 13.63
C HIS A 66 3.34 -0.15 13.70
N GLN A 67 4.16 0.91 13.75
CA GLN A 67 3.71 2.31 13.79
C GLN A 67 2.74 2.64 12.66
N PHE A 68 3.04 2.17 11.45
CA PHE A 68 2.23 2.41 10.26
C PHE A 68 1.22 1.30 9.99
N ASN A 69 1.00 0.36 10.91
CA ASN A 69 0.06 -0.76 10.75
C ASN A 69 0.21 -1.48 9.41
N LEU A 70 1.45 -1.71 8.95
CA LEU A 70 1.74 -2.35 7.69
C LEU A 70 1.51 -3.86 7.81
N ASN A 71 0.50 -4.37 7.09
CA ASN A 71 0.15 -5.79 7.09
C ASN A 71 0.13 -6.34 5.65
N ASP A 72 0.89 -7.40 5.40
CA ASP A 72 1.09 -7.98 4.06
C ASP A 72 1.32 -6.92 2.95
N GLY A 73 2.12 -5.89 3.23
CA GLY A 73 2.44 -4.79 2.31
C GLY A 73 1.35 -3.72 2.18
N HIS A 74 0.23 -3.89 2.87
CA HIS A 74 -0.88 -2.96 2.82
C HIS A 74 -0.96 -2.11 4.08
N THR A 75 -1.30 -0.84 3.92
CA THR A 75 -1.56 0.07 5.04
C THR A 75 -2.54 1.16 4.63
N ALA A 76 -3.24 1.73 5.62
CA ALA A 76 -4.01 2.97 5.47
C ALA A 76 -3.24 4.20 5.99
N ALA A 77 -2.05 4.00 6.54
CA ALA A 77 -1.17 5.07 6.99
C ALA A 77 -0.43 5.68 5.80
N VAL A 78 -0.15 6.98 5.95
CA VAL A 78 0.57 7.79 4.96
C VAL A 78 1.63 8.62 5.68
N ILE A 79 2.60 9.14 4.94
CA ILE A 79 3.58 10.10 5.46
C ILE A 79 3.09 11.50 5.15
N VAL A 80 2.75 12.29 6.17
CA VAL A 80 2.32 13.69 6.08
C VAL A 80 3.51 14.56 6.48
N PRO A 81 4.16 15.28 5.54
CA PRO A 81 5.36 16.08 5.85
C PRO A 81 5.15 17.13 6.94
N ASP A 82 3.96 17.74 6.97
CA ASP A 82 3.64 18.86 7.85
C ASP A 82 3.15 18.43 9.25
N VAL A 83 2.99 17.13 9.50
CA VAL A 83 2.58 16.61 10.83
C VAL A 83 3.81 16.44 11.72
N THR A 84 3.87 17.22 12.80
CA THR A 84 5.01 17.25 13.72
C THR A 84 4.83 16.40 14.99
N SER A 85 3.62 15.91 15.26
CA SER A 85 3.30 15.25 16.53
C SER A 85 3.76 13.80 16.61
N ALA A 86 3.90 13.11 15.47
CA ALA A 86 4.27 11.69 15.43
C ALA A 86 5.75 11.48 15.04
N TYR A 87 6.28 12.33 14.18
CA TYR A 87 7.66 12.34 13.67
C TYR A 87 7.97 13.71 13.09
N SER A 88 9.23 13.96 12.75
CA SER A 88 9.66 15.09 11.92
C SER A 88 10.04 14.55 10.55
N PHE A 89 9.36 15.00 9.49
CA PHE A 89 9.77 14.72 8.12
C PHE A 89 11.01 15.56 7.79
N LEU A 90 12.05 14.93 7.28
CA LEU A 90 13.31 15.58 6.92
C LEU A 90 13.44 15.78 5.42
N SER A 91 13.30 14.71 4.63
CA SER A 91 13.46 14.75 3.18
C SER A 91 12.91 13.50 2.48
N ILE A 92 12.95 13.48 1.14
CA ILE A 92 12.92 12.24 0.36
C ILE A 92 14.35 11.85 0.03
N ALA A 93 14.77 10.66 0.48
CA ALA A 93 16.09 10.09 0.24
C ALA A 93 15.99 8.82 -0.61
N ILE A 94 16.94 8.61 -1.53
CA ILE A 94 17.03 7.37 -2.30
C ILE A 94 17.86 6.35 -1.51
N GLN A 95 17.26 5.22 -1.14
CA GLN A 95 17.90 4.17 -0.34
C GLN A 95 17.94 2.85 -1.09
N LYS A 96 18.96 2.02 -0.84
CA LYS A 96 19.04 0.67 -1.39
C LYS A 96 18.35 -0.31 -0.45
N ILE A 97 17.13 -0.72 -0.79
CA ILE A 97 16.25 -1.52 0.09
C ILE A 97 15.87 -2.84 -0.57
N LYS A 98 15.77 -3.90 0.22
CA LYS A 98 15.35 -5.23 -0.20
C LYS A 98 13.85 -5.26 -0.49
N CYS A 99 13.45 -5.84 -1.62
CA CYS A 99 12.05 -6.16 -1.92
C CYS A 99 11.65 -7.40 -1.11
N GLU A 100 10.76 -7.24 -0.13
CA GLU A 100 10.25 -8.36 0.68
C GLU A 100 9.07 -9.07 0.01
N ARG A 101 8.29 -8.35 -0.79
CA ARG A 101 7.03 -8.83 -1.38
C ARG A 101 6.65 -8.03 -2.61
N LEU A 102 5.72 -8.53 -3.41
CA LEU A 102 5.22 -7.85 -4.61
C LEU A 102 3.91 -7.09 -4.37
N LYS A 103 3.20 -7.39 -3.27
CA LYS A 103 1.93 -6.76 -2.92
C LYS A 103 2.14 -5.45 -2.17
N THR A 104 1.30 -4.45 -2.46
CA THR A 104 1.26 -3.16 -1.74
C THR A 104 -0.05 -2.43 -1.97
N GLY A 105 -0.29 -1.41 -1.15
CA GLY A 105 -1.32 -0.39 -1.36
C GLY A 105 -2.29 -0.24 -0.20
N LEU A 106 -3.40 0.47 -0.46
CA LEU A 106 -4.37 0.81 0.57
C LEU A 106 -4.94 -0.43 1.29
N ALA A 107 -4.86 -0.43 2.62
CA ALA A 107 -5.57 -1.41 3.44
C ALA A 107 -7.01 -0.95 3.69
N ILE A 108 -7.98 -1.67 3.11
CA ILE A 108 -9.41 -1.43 3.33
C ILE A 108 -9.91 -2.56 4.24
N PRO A 109 -10.44 -2.26 5.45
CA PRO A 109 -10.85 -3.31 6.37
C PRO A 109 -12.07 -4.06 5.84
N GLN A 110 -12.08 -5.39 5.99
CA GLN A 110 -13.20 -6.24 5.55
C GLN A 110 -14.42 -6.12 6.48
N ASN A 111 -14.19 -5.87 7.77
CA ASN A 111 -15.21 -5.68 8.78
C ASN A 111 -14.99 -4.31 9.43
N PRO A 112 -15.43 -3.22 8.78
CA PRO A 112 -15.20 -1.88 9.31
C PRO A 112 -15.98 -1.63 10.60
N THR A 113 -15.37 -0.85 11.49
CA THR A 113 -16.11 -0.20 12.58
C THR A 113 -17.03 0.88 12.04
N GLU A 114 -18.03 1.30 12.82
CA GLU A 114 -18.94 2.39 12.46
C GLU A 114 -18.20 3.69 12.06
N LYS A 115 -17.11 4.02 12.75
CA LYS A 115 -16.25 5.18 12.42
C LYS A 115 -15.49 5.03 11.11
N GLN A 116 -15.19 3.80 10.70
CA GLN A 116 -14.50 3.51 9.44
C GLN A 116 -15.47 3.42 8.26
N GLN A 117 -16.73 3.04 8.51
CA GLN A 117 -17.74 2.86 7.48
C GLN A 117 -17.92 4.12 6.63
N SER A 118 -18.05 5.30 7.26
CA SER A 118 -18.22 6.57 6.53
C SER A 118 -17.05 6.88 5.58
N LYS A 119 -15.81 6.54 5.96
CA LYS A 119 -14.63 6.71 5.11
C LYS A 119 -14.61 5.70 3.97
N ILE A 120 -15.08 4.48 4.22
CA ILE A 120 -15.20 3.45 3.19
C ILE A 120 -16.27 3.84 2.18
N ASP A 121 -17.41 4.37 2.62
CA ASP A 121 -18.47 4.84 1.71
C ASP A 121 -17.94 5.97 0.80
N LEU A 122 -17.15 6.91 1.33
CA LEU A 122 -16.48 7.95 0.54
C LEU A 122 -15.51 7.33 -0.49
N TYR A 123 -14.72 6.34 -0.07
CA TYR A 123 -13.80 5.64 -0.96
C TYR A 123 -14.54 4.87 -2.07
N GLU A 124 -15.60 4.13 -1.75
CA GLU A 124 -16.36 3.35 -2.74
C GLU A 124 -17.08 4.29 -3.72
N ASN A 125 -17.69 5.37 -3.26
CA ASN A 125 -18.29 6.40 -4.14
C ASN A 125 -17.25 7.01 -5.09
N TRP A 126 -16.06 7.33 -4.57
CA TRP A 126 -14.95 7.79 -5.41
C TRP A 126 -14.55 6.73 -6.44
N TYR A 127 -14.39 5.48 -6.01
CA TYR A 127 -13.99 4.36 -6.85
C TYR A 127 -14.99 4.16 -8.01
N GLU A 128 -16.28 4.18 -7.72
CA GLU A 128 -17.36 4.07 -8.72
C GLU A 128 -17.24 5.14 -9.80
N GLY A 129 -16.87 6.37 -9.41
CA GLY A 129 -16.60 7.47 -10.33
C GLY A 129 -15.42 7.24 -11.28
N PHE A 130 -14.63 6.18 -11.10
CA PHE A 130 -13.57 5.77 -12.02
C PHE A 130 -13.92 4.60 -12.92
N ILE A 131 -15.01 3.86 -12.66
CA ILE A 131 -15.40 2.71 -13.47
C ILE A 131 -15.53 3.10 -14.95
N GLY A 132 -14.90 2.31 -15.83
CA GLY A 132 -14.86 2.54 -17.27
C GLY A 132 -13.80 3.55 -17.75
N LYS A 133 -13.15 4.31 -16.85
CA LYS A 133 -12.05 5.20 -17.23
C LYS A 133 -10.83 4.40 -17.71
N SER A 134 -10.11 4.95 -18.67
CA SER A 134 -8.97 4.28 -19.30
C SER A 134 -7.73 4.29 -18.41
N CYS A 135 -7.04 3.16 -18.37
CA CYS A 135 -5.74 2.95 -17.74
C CYS A 135 -4.62 2.77 -18.79
N SER A 136 -4.75 3.43 -19.95
CA SER A 136 -3.82 3.28 -21.09
C SER A 136 -2.35 3.39 -20.65
N GLY A 137 -1.52 2.45 -21.14
CA GLY A 137 -0.11 2.36 -20.76
C GLY A 137 0.11 1.89 -19.31
N ASN A 138 -0.82 1.11 -18.76
CA ASN A 138 -0.82 0.61 -17.38
C ASN A 138 -0.73 1.75 -16.36
N LYS A 139 -1.40 2.88 -16.63
CA LYS A 139 -1.39 4.07 -15.77
C LYS A 139 -2.73 4.26 -15.08
N CYS A 140 -2.68 4.49 -13.78
CA CYS A 140 -3.86 4.81 -12.99
C CYS A 140 -4.49 6.12 -13.50
N PRO A 141 -5.80 6.17 -13.79
CA PRO A 141 -6.49 7.38 -14.25
C PRO A 141 -6.59 8.49 -13.19
N HIS A 142 -6.22 8.21 -11.93
CA HIS A 142 -6.17 9.20 -10.86
C HIS A 142 -4.94 10.11 -10.98
N PHE A 143 -3.74 9.54 -10.77
CA PHE A 143 -2.48 10.30 -10.75
C PHE A 143 -1.44 9.83 -11.77
N GLY A 144 -1.80 8.94 -12.70
CA GLY A 144 -0.87 8.41 -13.70
C GLY A 144 0.18 7.45 -13.13
N THR A 145 0.02 7.01 -11.88
CA THR A 145 0.89 6.00 -11.25
C THR A 145 0.83 4.69 -12.02
N THR A 146 1.97 4.03 -12.21
CA THR A 146 1.99 2.70 -12.84
C THR A 146 1.19 1.71 -11.99
N MET A 147 0.23 1.04 -12.60
CA MET A 147 -0.54 -0.04 -11.99
C MET A 147 0.29 -1.33 -11.98
N LEU A 148 0.07 -2.17 -10.98
CA LEU A 148 0.77 -3.44 -10.78
C LEU A 148 -0.16 -4.60 -11.14
N GLU A 149 0.36 -5.62 -11.82
CA GLU A 149 -0.41 -6.85 -12.02
C GLU A 149 -0.55 -7.62 -10.70
N ALA A 150 -1.79 -7.96 -10.34
CA ALA A 150 -2.11 -8.79 -9.20
C ALA A 150 -3.42 -9.54 -9.45
N ASN A 151 -3.40 -10.87 -9.27
CA ASN A 151 -4.58 -11.74 -9.40
C ASN A 151 -5.34 -11.58 -10.73
N GLY A 152 -4.63 -11.37 -11.84
CA GLY A 152 -5.24 -11.17 -13.16
C GLY A 152 -5.78 -9.76 -13.42
N PHE A 153 -5.53 -8.80 -12.54
CA PHE A 153 -5.92 -7.40 -12.71
C PHE A 153 -4.70 -6.47 -12.68
N LEU A 154 -4.85 -5.29 -13.27
CA LEU A 154 -4.00 -4.14 -12.99
C LEU A 154 -4.52 -3.44 -11.74
N VAL A 155 -3.68 -3.22 -10.74
CA VAL A 155 -4.06 -2.63 -9.44
C VAL A 155 -3.22 -1.39 -9.17
N CYS A 156 -3.86 -0.26 -8.91
CA CYS A 156 -3.19 0.95 -8.47
C CYS A 156 -2.51 0.69 -7.11
N PRO A 157 -1.20 0.89 -6.98
CA PRO A 157 -0.48 0.59 -5.75
C PRO A 157 -0.70 1.63 -4.63
N MET A 158 -1.40 2.73 -4.91
CA MET A 158 -1.69 3.78 -3.93
C MET A 158 -3.11 3.61 -3.39
N HIS A 159 -4.10 3.62 -4.30
CA HIS A 159 -5.53 3.69 -3.95
C HIS A 159 -6.36 2.50 -4.45
N LYS A 160 -5.72 1.39 -4.86
CA LYS A 160 -6.40 0.13 -5.22
C LYS A 160 -7.47 0.17 -6.33
N LEU A 161 -7.53 1.21 -7.17
CA LEU A 161 -8.28 1.11 -8.44
C LEU A 161 -7.84 -0.14 -9.20
N THR A 162 -8.80 -0.97 -9.62
CA THR A 162 -8.53 -2.19 -10.38
C THR A 162 -9.00 -2.04 -11.81
N ALA A 163 -8.18 -2.45 -12.76
CA ALA A 163 -8.50 -2.44 -14.16
C ALA A 163 -8.28 -3.81 -14.79
N ASP A 164 -9.08 -4.08 -15.80
CA ASP A 164 -8.94 -5.26 -16.65
C ASP A 164 -7.69 -5.06 -17.55
N PRO A 165 -6.76 -6.02 -17.58
CA PRO A 165 -5.51 -5.90 -18.33
C PRO A 165 -5.69 -5.97 -19.86
N GLU A 166 -6.80 -6.53 -20.35
CA GLU A 166 -7.11 -6.63 -21.78
C GLU A 166 -7.80 -5.36 -22.28
N THR A 167 -8.81 -4.89 -21.55
CA THR A 167 -9.57 -3.70 -21.96
C THR A 167 -8.94 -2.38 -21.52
N LEU A 168 -7.99 -2.44 -20.58
CA LEU A 168 -7.34 -1.29 -19.94
C LEU A 168 -8.36 -0.27 -19.41
N LYS A 169 -9.43 -0.77 -18.79
CA LYS A 169 -10.46 0.06 -18.15
C LYS A 169 -10.62 -0.34 -16.70
N VAL A 170 -10.87 0.66 -15.85
CA VAL A 170 -11.25 0.40 -14.46
C VAL A 170 -12.54 -0.41 -14.43
N VAL A 171 -12.53 -1.48 -13.66
CA VAL A 171 -13.68 -2.37 -13.45
C VAL A 171 -14.23 -2.19 -12.04
N ALA A 172 -15.46 -2.61 -11.79
CA ALA A 172 -15.98 -2.70 -10.43
C ALA A 172 -15.03 -3.54 -9.57
N ARG A 173 -14.83 -3.13 -8.33
CA ARG A 173 -13.94 -3.82 -7.41
C ARG A 173 -14.37 -5.29 -7.34
N PRO A 174 -13.49 -6.25 -7.68
CA PRO A 174 -13.86 -7.65 -7.58
C PRO A 174 -14.26 -7.92 -6.13
N ALA A 175 -15.43 -8.54 -5.94
CA ALA A 175 -15.82 -9.02 -4.63
C ALA A 175 -14.62 -9.79 -4.09
N ILE A 176 -14.10 -9.41 -2.92
CA ILE A 176 -13.02 -10.15 -2.29
C ILE A 176 -13.59 -11.55 -2.11
N ALA A 177 -13.19 -12.48 -2.98
CA ALA A 177 -13.46 -13.88 -2.77
C ALA A 177 -12.96 -14.13 -1.37
N LYS A 178 -13.86 -14.46 -0.43
CA LYS A 178 -13.49 -14.77 0.96
C LYS A 178 -12.37 -15.79 0.83
N GLU A 179 -11.13 -15.33 1.03
CA GLU A 179 -9.95 -16.14 0.87
C GLU A 179 -10.21 -17.30 1.82
N GLN A 180 -10.45 -18.49 1.26
CA GLN A 180 -10.82 -19.65 2.05
C GLN A 180 -9.68 -19.79 3.04
N THR A 181 -9.94 -19.45 4.30
CA THR A 181 -8.99 -19.62 5.37
C THR A 181 -8.60 -21.08 5.31
N ALA A 182 -7.37 -21.35 4.88
CA ALA A 182 -6.85 -22.70 4.85
C ALA A 182 -7.07 -23.24 6.26
N LYS A 183 -7.97 -24.24 6.37
CA LYS A 183 -8.22 -24.91 7.65
C LYS A 183 -6.86 -25.23 8.24
N PRO A 184 -6.57 -24.85 9.49
CA PRO A 184 -5.35 -25.31 10.14
C PRO A 184 -5.33 -26.84 10.01
N ARG A 185 -4.26 -27.38 9.43
CA ARG A 185 -4.04 -28.83 9.39
C ARG A 185 -4.10 -29.29 10.84
N GLU A 186 -5.13 -30.07 11.17
CA GLU A 186 -5.15 -30.83 12.41
C GLU A 186 -3.89 -31.69 12.42
N CYS A 187 -2.93 -31.33 13.28
CA CYS A 187 -1.84 -32.22 13.64
C CYS A 187 -2.50 -33.42 14.33
N SER A 188 -2.63 -34.52 13.59
CA SER A 188 -2.93 -35.81 14.19
C SER A 188 -1.78 -36.15 15.15
N GLU A 189 -2.04 -36.05 16.45
CA GLU A 189 -1.19 -36.62 17.48
C GLU A 189 -1.10 -38.13 17.24
N SER A 190 0.07 -38.59 16.79
CA SER A 190 0.38 -40.02 16.81
C SER A 190 0.69 -40.40 18.25
N SER A 191 -0.27 -41.06 18.90
CA SER A 191 -0.06 -41.77 20.15
C SER A 191 0.95 -42.91 19.90
N ALA A 192 2.21 -42.69 20.27
CA ALA A 192 3.18 -43.77 20.37
C ALA A 192 3.04 -44.39 21.77
N ASN A 193 2.45 -45.59 21.79
CA ASN A 193 2.60 -46.53 22.90
C ASN A 193 4.07 -46.94 23.02
N VAL A 194 4.72 -46.65 24.14
CA VAL A 194 5.63 -47.54 24.87
C VAL A 194 5.52 -47.25 26.36
#